data_AF-A0A6N2TM48-F1
#
_entry.id   AF-A0A6N2TM48-F1
#
_cell.length_a   1.000
_cell.length_b   1.000
_cell.length_c   1.000
_cell.angle_alpha   90.00
_cell.angle_beta   90.00
_cell.angle_gamma   90.00
#
_symmetry.space_group_name_H-M   'P 1'
#
loop_
_entity.id
_entity.type
_entity.pdbx_description
1 polymer ?
#
loop_
_entity_poly.entity_id
_entity_poly.type
_entity_poly.pdbx_seq_one_letter_code
_entity_poly.pdbx_strand_id
1 'polypeptide(L)'
;MVFVNDTIHYYDTETGEPLTDEPVLTEELCLKKDQSETETAFSHSVVMTGSDEEGILYVNRGGMYLYYPGGTMEKQLFSYGYLFSLDHVFLMNTMETENPEFTHRLFNGQEKNCFAPELILGISAAAREKEAAQMFVEFLFSEEQQKNGKEAGFPVRKAVYESDEYWELGREGSFEGASSATYNGEMTELIDVLHSSDSQLKEIRELGKTLTTPVGRNRVLLDAVKKAGVPYLKNETDLDQAVSETISQVNLYLSE
;
A
#
# COMPACT_ATOMS: atom_id res chain seq x y z
N MET A 1 -23.24 -16.25 -2.11
CA MET A 1 -23.26 -14.84 -1.66
C MET A 1 -23.62 -13.94 -2.82
N VAL A 2 -24.52 -12.98 -2.63
CA VAL A 2 -24.96 -12.03 -3.65
C VAL A 2 -25.01 -10.63 -3.03
N PHE A 3 -24.46 -9.63 -3.72
CA PHE A 3 -24.50 -8.24 -3.29
C PHE A 3 -25.69 -7.53 -3.93
N VAL A 4 -26.66 -7.08 -3.13
CA VAL A 4 -27.88 -6.39 -3.60
C VAL A 4 -28.20 -5.24 -2.66
N ASN A 5 -28.47 -4.05 -3.20
CA ASN A 5 -28.87 -2.85 -2.43
C ASN A 5 -27.96 -2.56 -1.22
N ASP A 6 -26.64 -2.65 -1.42
CA ASP A 6 -25.64 -2.42 -0.36
C ASP A 6 -25.71 -3.40 0.80
N THR A 7 -26.28 -4.58 0.57
CA THR A 7 -26.32 -5.67 1.53
C THR A 7 -25.72 -6.93 0.91
N ILE A 8 -24.96 -7.67 1.72
CA ILE A 8 -24.52 -9.00 1.36
C ILE A 8 -25.57 -10.01 1.80
N HIS A 9 -26.09 -10.74 0.82
CA HIS A 9 -27.00 -11.85 1.05
C HIS A 9 -26.31 -13.20 0.86
N TYR A 10 -26.59 -14.13 1.76
CA TYR A 10 -26.02 -15.47 1.75
C TYR A 10 -27.03 -16.46 1.20
N TYR A 11 -26.56 -17.44 0.43
CA TYR A 11 -27.40 -18.46 -0.17
C TYR A 11 -26.67 -19.80 -0.11
N ASP A 12 -27.42 -20.85 0.17
CA ASP A 12 -26.96 -22.22 0.04
C ASP A 12 -26.79 -22.52 -1.46
N THR A 13 -25.58 -22.93 -1.86
CA THR A 13 -25.23 -23.11 -3.27
C THR A 13 -25.84 -24.35 -3.91
N GLU A 14 -26.27 -25.33 -3.11
CA GLU A 14 -26.88 -26.56 -3.60
C GLU A 14 -28.40 -26.40 -3.80
N THR A 15 -29.06 -25.70 -2.89
CA THR A 15 -30.52 -25.54 -2.84
C THR A 15 -30.99 -24.20 -3.39
N GLY A 16 -30.13 -23.18 -3.38
CA GLY A 16 -30.47 -21.81 -3.74
C GLY A 16 -31.28 -21.06 -2.68
N GLU A 17 -31.50 -21.67 -1.52
CA GLU A 17 -32.25 -21.07 -0.41
C GLU A 17 -31.41 -19.99 0.29
N PRO A 18 -32.02 -18.88 0.74
CA PRO A 18 -31.31 -17.85 1.48
C PRO A 18 -30.85 -18.39 2.84
N LEU A 19 -29.62 -18.03 3.21
CA LEU A 19 -29.04 -18.24 4.53
C LEU A 19 -29.20 -16.97 5.36
N THR A 20 -28.91 -17.07 6.66
CA THR A 20 -28.87 -15.90 7.56
C THR A 20 -27.84 -14.89 7.05
N ASP A 21 -28.23 -13.63 6.95
CA ASP A 21 -27.32 -12.55 6.58
C ASP A 21 -26.33 -12.25 7.71
N GLU A 22 -25.11 -11.92 7.32
CA GLU A 22 -24.03 -11.52 8.23
C GLU A 22 -23.87 -9.98 8.18
N PRO A 23 -24.43 -9.24 9.15
CA PRO A 23 -24.46 -7.78 9.11
C PRO A 23 -23.05 -7.19 9.29
N VAL A 24 -22.14 -7.86 9.98
CA VAL A 24 -20.77 -7.36 10.25
C VAL A 24 -19.97 -7.20 8.96
N LEU A 25 -19.97 -8.21 8.07
CA LEU A 25 -19.26 -8.10 6.80
C LEU A 25 -19.90 -7.05 5.87
N THR A 26 -21.24 -6.96 5.91
CA THR A 26 -21.98 -5.93 5.19
C THR A 26 -21.60 -4.53 5.70
N GLU A 27 -21.58 -4.33 7.00
CA GLU A 27 -21.21 -3.06 7.65
C GLU A 27 -19.77 -2.67 7.32
N GLU A 28 -18.79 -3.58 7.44
CA GLU A 28 -17.39 -3.29 7.10
C GLU A 28 -17.18 -2.88 5.64
N LEU A 29 -17.91 -3.51 4.71
CA LEU A 29 -17.82 -3.19 3.29
C LEU A 29 -18.63 -1.92 2.93
N CYS A 30 -19.70 -1.61 3.67
CA CYS A 30 -20.60 -0.48 3.40
C CYS A 30 -20.24 0.81 4.16
N LEU A 31 -19.68 0.73 5.37
CA LEU A 31 -19.04 1.86 6.05
C LEU A 31 -17.90 2.46 5.21
N LYS A 32 -17.26 1.63 4.37
CA LYS A 32 -16.27 2.07 3.38
C LYS A 32 -16.88 2.58 2.06
N LYS A 33 -18.20 2.42 1.87
CA LYS A 33 -18.95 2.84 0.67
C LYS A 33 -19.69 4.16 0.88
N ASP A 34 -20.16 4.45 2.08
CA ASP A 34 -20.94 5.66 2.41
C ASP A 34 -20.06 6.92 2.67
N GLN A 35 -18.75 6.82 2.43
CA GLN A 35 -17.85 7.98 2.44
C GLN A 35 -17.86 8.63 1.04
N SER A 36 -18.74 9.62 0.89
CA SER A 36 -19.01 10.41 -0.34
C SER A 36 -17.84 10.54 -1.31
N GLU A 37 -18.10 10.12 -2.55
CA GLU A 37 -17.23 10.22 -3.71
C GLU A 37 -16.75 11.67 -3.96
N THR A 38 -15.47 11.92 -3.72
CA THR A 38 -14.73 12.90 -4.52
C THR A 38 -13.58 12.20 -5.23
N GLU A 39 -13.74 12.06 -6.55
CA GLU A 39 -12.76 11.49 -7.46
C GLU A 39 -11.47 12.32 -7.47
N THR A 40 -10.50 11.93 -6.64
CA THR A 40 -9.09 12.12 -6.97
C THR A 40 -8.35 10.81 -6.73
N ALA A 41 -8.21 10.04 -7.83
CA ALA A 41 -7.27 8.93 -8.05
C ALA A 41 -7.60 7.52 -7.50
N PHE A 42 -8.23 6.71 -8.39
CA PHE A 42 -8.09 5.25 -8.59
C PHE A 42 -8.70 4.23 -7.58
N SER A 43 -9.96 3.87 -7.87
CA SER A 43 -10.61 2.52 -7.83
C SER A 43 -10.84 1.74 -6.51
N HIS A 44 -12.06 1.23 -6.36
CA HIS A 44 -12.41 0.10 -5.49
C HIS A 44 -12.03 -1.23 -6.15
N SER A 45 -11.40 -2.13 -5.40
CA SER A 45 -11.28 -3.54 -5.80
C SER A 45 -11.50 -4.41 -4.58
N VAL A 46 -12.75 -4.84 -4.39
CA VAL A 46 -13.10 -5.92 -3.46
C VAL A 46 -13.00 -7.21 -4.25
N VAL A 47 -11.99 -8.03 -3.93
CA VAL A 47 -11.87 -9.39 -4.45
C VAL A 47 -12.16 -10.32 -3.30
N MET A 48 -13.19 -11.16 -3.47
CA MET A 48 -13.56 -12.20 -2.53
C MET A 48 -13.19 -13.55 -3.13
N THR A 49 -12.47 -14.36 -2.38
CA THR A 49 -12.29 -15.78 -2.68
C THR A 49 -12.81 -16.59 -1.51
N GLY A 50 -13.41 -17.74 -1.79
CA GLY A 50 -13.67 -18.73 -0.75
C GLY A 50 -12.32 -19.26 -0.26
N SER A 51 -12.07 -19.25 1.04
CA SER A 51 -10.98 -20.03 1.60
C SER A 51 -11.48 -21.45 1.90
N ASP A 52 -10.58 -22.38 1.62
CA ASP A 52 -10.59 -23.79 2.01
C ASP A 52 -10.67 -24.01 3.53
N GLU A 53 -10.40 -22.98 4.32
CA GLU A 53 -10.69 -22.89 5.76
C GLU A 53 -11.86 -21.93 6.01
N GLU A 54 -12.89 -22.36 6.74
CA GLU A 54 -14.12 -21.75 7.31
C GLU A 54 -14.36 -20.20 7.28
N GLY A 55 -13.87 -19.45 6.29
CA GLY A 55 -13.86 -18.00 6.25
C GLY A 55 -13.93 -17.42 4.83
N ILE A 56 -14.10 -16.10 4.75
CA ILE A 56 -14.18 -15.31 3.52
C ILE A 56 -12.95 -14.41 3.47
N LEU A 57 -12.05 -14.67 2.53
CA LEU A 57 -10.92 -13.80 2.27
C LEU A 57 -11.37 -12.63 1.40
N TYR A 58 -11.09 -11.40 1.84
CA TYR A 58 -11.37 -10.22 1.06
C TYR A 58 -10.22 -9.21 1.11
N VAL A 59 -10.08 -8.41 0.05
CA VAL A 59 -9.04 -7.37 -0.06
C VAL A 59 -9.71 -6.00 -0.25
N ASN A 60 -9.18 -4.98 0.43
CA ASN A 60 -9.53 -3.58 0.21
C ASN A 60 -8.25 -2.70 0.26
N ARG A 61 -8.38 -1.35 0.26
CA ARG A 61 -7.22 -0.43 0.30
C ARG A 61 -6.37 -0.59 1.57
N GLY A 62 -6.98 -0.97 2.69
CA GLY A 62 -6.32 -1.16 3.98
C GLY A 62 -5.49 -2.44 4.04
N GLY A 63 -5.72 -3.42 3.18
CA GLY A 63 -4.98 -4.67 3.19
C GLY A 63 -5.82 -5.89 2.81
N MET A 64 -5.37 -7.05 3.28
CA MET A 64 -6.05 -8.33 3.12
C MET A 64 -6.62 -8.79 4.46
N TYR A 65 -7.85 -9.28 4.43
CA TYR A 65 -8.65 -9.57 5.60
C TYR A 65 -9.30 -10.95 5.47
N LEU A 66 -9.42 -11.66 6.59
CA LEU A 66 -10.15 -12.91 6.69
C LEU A 66 -11.33 -12.71 7.64
N TYR A 67 -12.53 -12.94 7.12
CA TYR A 67 -13.78 -12.85 7.86
C TYR A 67 -14.34 -14.24 8.16
N TYR A 68 -14.74 -14.51 9.41
CA TYR A 68 -15.36 -15.78 9.80
C TYR A 68 -16.88 -15.60 10.00
N PRO A 69 -17.73 -16.33 9.25
CA PRO A 69 -19.18 -16.36 9.49
C PRO A 69 -19.53 -16.75 10.93
N GLY A 70 -20.58 -16.16 11.51
CA GLY A 70 -20.88 -16.26 12.94
C GLY A 70 -20.26 -15.15 13.80
N GLY A 71 -19.53 -14.21 13.19
CA GLY A 71 -19.57 -12.80 13.57
C GLY A 71 -18.84 -12.38 14.86
N THR A 72 -17.61 -12.83 15.10
CA THR A 72 -16.80 -12.23 16.19
C THR A 72 -15.40 -11.77 15.81
N MET A 73 -14.87 -12.18 14.66
CA MET A 73 -13.48 -11.91 14.31
C MET A 73 -13.35 -11.58 12.82
N GLU A 74 -13.02 -10.33 12.53
CA GLU A 74 -12.25 -9.97 11.34
C GLU A 74 -10.78 -10.05 11.71
N LYS A 75 -9.99 -10.74 10.89
CA LYS A 75 -8.53 -10.77 11.05
C LYS A 75 -7.88 -10.08 9.86
N GLN A 76 -7.28 -8.92 10.12
CA GLN A 76 -6.34 -8.33 9.18
C GLN A 76 -5.11 -9.22 9.06
N LEU A 77 -4.85 -9.73 7.86
CA LEU A 77 -3.73 -10.63 7.59
C LEU A 77 -2.45 -9.86 7.30
N PHE A 78 -2.54 -8.80 6.51
CA PHE A 78 -1.47 -7.82 6.33
C PHE A 78 -2.02 -6.54 5.71
N SER A 79 -1.32 -5.43 5.97
CA SER A 79 -1.42 -4.18 5.20
C SER A 79 -0.18 -3.97 4.36
N TYR A 80 -0.33 -3.21 3.29
CA TYR A 80 0.79 -2.73 2.50
C TYR A 80 0.69 -1.22 2.38
N GLY A 81 1.85 -0.55 2.33
CA GLY A 81 1.93 0.90 2.28
C GLY A 81 3.32 1.36 1.87
N TYR A 82 3.46 2.67 1.72
CA TYR A 82 4.74 3.31 1.45
C TYR A 82 5.24 4.00 2.72
N LEU A 83 6.45 3.63 3.14
CA LEU A 83 7.21 4.39 4.12
C LEU A 83 7.99 5.45 3.35
N PHE A 84 7.43 6.66 3.24
CA PHE A 84 8.00 7.70 2.36
C PHE A 84 8.84 8.74 3.11
N SER A 85 8.61 8.95 4.41
CA SER A 85 9.18 10.05 5.19
C SER A 85 9.20 9.71 6.68
N LEU A 86 9.73 10.61 7.52
CA LEU A 86 9.84 10.42 8.97
C LEU A 86 8.49 10.37 9.68
N ASP A 87 7.50 11.17 9.26
CA ASP A 87 6.14 11.12 9.80
C ASP A 87 5.49 9.76 9.58
N HIS A 88 5.74 9.11 8.44
CA HIS A 88 5.30 7.74 8.21
C HIS A 88 6.01 6.71 9.11
N VAL A 89 7.28 6.93 9.45
CA VAL A 89 7.99 6.09 10.45
C VAL A 89 7.34 6.26 11.81
N PHE A 90 6.96 7.48 12.18
CA PHE A 90 6.31 7.77 13.45
C PHE A 90 4.92 7.13 13.52
N LEU A 91 4.12 7.23 12.46
CA LEU A 91 2.82 6.56 12.37
C LEU A 91 2.95 5.04 12.47
N MET A 92 3.89 4.44 11.74
CA MET A 92 4.15 3.00 11.80
C MET A 92 4.51 2.57 13.23
N ASN A 93 5.44 3.28 13.88
CA ASN A 93 5.85 2.97 15.25
C ASN A 93 4.74 3.21 16.28
N THR A 94 3.89 4.21 16.06
CA THR A 94 2.68 4.44 16.88
C THR A 94 1.78 3.21 16.81
N MET A 95 1.48 2.71 15.61
CA MET A 95 0.65 1.52 15.42
C MET A 95 1.23 0.28 16.10
N GLU A 96 2.53 0.03 15.97
CA GLU A 96 3.20 -1.11 16.63
C GLU A 96 3.26 -0.97 18.16
N THR A 97 3.32 0.26 18.66
CA THR A 97 3.30 0.54 20.11
C THR A 97 1.91 0.29 20.69
N GLU A 98 0.86 0.73 20.00
CA GLU A 98 -0.53 0.54 20.42
C GLU A 98 -1.02 -0.90 20.20
N ASN A 99 -0.49 -1.59 19.20
CA ASN A 99 -0.88 -2.95 18.81
C ASN A 99 0.39 -3.83 18.68
N PRO A 100 0.93 -4.37 19.78
CA PRO A 100 2.21 -5.09 19.79
C PRO A 100 2.25 -6.37 18.94
N GLU A 101 1.09 -6.89 18.52
CA GLU A 101 0.99 -7.98 17.55
C GLU A 101 1.34 -7.55 16.11
N PHE A 102 1.33 -6.25 15.82
CA PHE A 102 1.70 -5.72 14.51
C PHE A 102 3.21 -5.55 14.40
N THR A 103 3.73 -5.96 13.25
CA THR A 103 5.14 -5.78 12.89
C THR A 103 5.24 -5.40 11.42
N HIS A 104 6.19 -4.55 11.10
CA HIS A 104 6.51 -4.16 9.74
C HIS A 104 7.59 -5.06 9.13
N ARG A 105 7.55 -5.20 7.80
CA ARG A 105 8.61 -5.85 7.02
C ARG A 105 8.74 -5.20 5.65
N LEU A 106 9.95 -5.21 5.10
CA LEU A 106 10.16 -4.84 3.71
C LEU A 106 9.42 -5.79 2.76
N PHE A 107 8.53 -5.23 1.94
CA PHE A 107 7.86 -5.99 0.88
C PHE A 107 8.69 -5.98 -0.40
N ASN A 108 9.43 -7.06 -0.60
CA ASN A 108 10.36 -7.23 -1.72
C ASN A 108 9.67 -7.64 -3.05
N GLY A 109 8.45 -8.18 -3.00
CA GLY A 109 7.79 -8.70 -4.19
C GLY A 109 8.63 -9.79 -4.86
N GLN A 110 8.92 -9.65 -6.16
CA GLN A 110 9.68 -10.62 -6.96
C GLN A 110 11.21 -10.42 -6.93
N GLU A 111 11.70 -9.31 -6.37
CA GLU A 111 13.12 -8.97 -6.35
C GLU A 111 13.60 -8.65 -4.93
N LYS A 112 14.91 -8.62 -4.70
CA LYS A 112 15.45 -8.25 -3.38
C LYS A 112 15.76 -6.76 -3.30
N ASN A 113 15.70 -6.23 -2.08
CA ASN A 113 16.10 -4.87 -1.74
C ASN A 113 15.33 -3.81 -2.53
N CYS A 114 14.02 -4.01 -2.64
CA CYS A 114 13.14 -3.19 -3.45
C CYS A 114 12.78 -1.86 -2.75
N PHE A 115 12.73 -0.77 -3.52
CA PHE A 115 12.16 0.50 -3.08
C PHE A 115 11.24 1.09 -4.13
N ALA A 116 10.27 1.90 -3.70
CA ALA A 116 9.41 2.63 -4.61
C ALA A 116 9.95 4.05 -4.80
N PRO A 117 10.37 4.43 -6.02
CA PRO A 117 10.79 5.82 -6.27
C PRO A 117 9.56 6.74 -6.23
N GLU A 118 9.64 7.79 -5.40
CA GLU A 118 8.59 8.81 -5.33
C GLU A 118 8.63 9.73 -6.56
N LEU A 119 9.83 10.16 -6.93
CA LEU A 119 10.05 11.05 -8.06
C LEU A 119 11.10 10.47 -9.01
N ILE A 120 10.70 10.29 -10.28
CA ILE A 120 11.59 9.96 -11.38
C ILE A 120 11.64 11.16 -12.32
N LEU A 121 12.82 11.77 -12.47
CA LEU A 121 13.05 12.87 -13.41
C LEU A 121 13.93 12.40 -14.56
N GLY A 122 13.57 12.83 -15.76
CA GLY A 122 14.34 12.59 -16.98
C GLY A 122 14.46 13.87 -17.81
N ILE A 123 15.66 14.12 -18.34
CA ILE A 123 15.87 15.20 -19.30
C ILE A 123 15.69 14.62 -20.70
N SER A 124 14.75 15.17 -21.46
CA SER A 124 14.52 14.74 -22.83
C SER A 124 15.78 14.94 -23.69
N ALA A 125 16.15 13.91 -24.46
CA ALA A 125 17.24 14.00 -25.42
C ALA A 125 17.00 15.10 -26.48
N ALA A 126 15.74 15.46 -26.74
CA ALA A 126 15.32 16.52 -27.66
C ALA A 126 15.09 17.88 -26.97
N ALA A 127 15.40 18.02 -25.68
CA ALA A 127 15.23 19.28 -24.96
C ALA A 127 16.04 20.40 -25.64
N ARG A 128 15.39 21.56 -25.80
CA ARG A 128 16.01 22.77 -26.38
C ARG A 128 16.93 23.46 -25.38
N GLU A 129 16.56 23.44 -24.11
CA GLU A 129 17.26 24.08 -22.99
C GLU A 129 17.82 23.01 -22.04
N LYS A 130 18.79 22.21 -22.52
CA LYS A 130 19.32 21.07 -21.76
C LYS A 130 20.03 21.51 -20.48
N GLU A 131 20.80 22.58 -20.58
CA GLU A 131 21.59 23.13 -19.48
C GLU A 131 20.66 23.62 -18.36
N ALA A 132 19.60 24.34 -18.70
CA ALA A 132 18.61 24.79 -17.72
C ALA A 132 17.86 23.62 -17.05
N ALA A 133 17.48 22.60 -17.83
CA ALA A 133 16.87 21.39 -17.29
C ALA A 133 17.82 20.64 -16.34
N GLN A 134 19.11 20.56 -16.69
CA GLN A 134 20.13 19.96 -15.84
C GLN A 134 20.31 20.74 -14.54
N MET A 135 20.42 22.06 -14.60
CA MET A 135 20.51 22.91 -13.40
C MET A 135 19.31 22.73 -12.47
N PHE A 136 18.11 22.59 -13.02
CA PHE A 136 16.90 22.34 -12.22
C PHE A 136 16.95 20.97 -11.52
N VAL A 137 17.36 19.92 -12.24
CA VAL A 137 17.55 18.59 -11.64
C VAL A 137 18.63 18.63 -10.55
N GLU A 138 19.77 19.26 -10.81
CA GLU A 138 20.85 19.42 -9.83
C GLU A 138 20.39 20.18 -8.58
N PHE A 139 19.57 21.22 -8.74
CA PHE A 139 18.98 21.96 -7.63
C PHE A 139 18.07 21.07 -6.77
N LEU A 140 17.13 20.34 -7.39
CA LEU A 140 16.22 19.44 -6.66
C LEU A 140 16.99 18.36 -5.88
N PHE A 141 18.09 17.85 -6.45
CA PHE A 141 18.93 16.86 -5.79
C PHE A 141 20.07 17.45 -4.95
N SER A 142 20.12 18.77 -4.74
CA SER A 142 21.14 19.41 -3.90
C SER A 142 21.00 19.01 -2.43
N GLU A 143 22.09 19.13 -1.65
CA GLU A 143 22.05 18.86 -0.21
C GLU A 143 21.08 19.78 0.51
N GLU A 144 21.09 21.06 0.17
CA GLU A 144 20.21 22.07 0.77
C GLU A 144 18.74 21.72 0.57
N GLN A 145 18.34 21.41 -0.68
CA GLN A 145 16.93 21.11 -0.96
C GLN A 145 16.47 19.81 -0.31
N GLN A 146 17.29 18.76 -0.35
CA GLN A 146 16.93 17.49 0.30
C GLN A 146 16.93 17.56 1.83
N LYS A 147 17.73 18.44 2.45
CA LYS A 147 17.66 18.69 3.90
C LYS A 147 16.36 19.39 4.30
N ASN A 148 15.89 20.33 3.47
CA ASN A 148 14.69 21.11 3.75
C ASN A 148 13.39 20.35 3.41
N GLY A 149 13.41 19.46 2.42
CA GLY A 149 12.25 18.70 1.97
C GLY A 149 11.93 17.45 2.79
N LYS A 150 11.90 17.53 4.13
CA LYS A 150 11.68 16.35 5.01
C LYS A 150 10.33 15.64 4.79
N GLU A 151 9.33 16.35 4.28
CA GLU A 151 7.99 15.83 3.94
C GLU A 151 7.87 15.37 2.47
N ALA A 152 8.89 15.61 1.64
CA ALA A 152 8.86 15.34 0.19
C ALA A 152 9.42 13.95 -0.18
N GLY A 153 9.54 13.05 0.79
CA GLY A 153 10.17 11.75 0.62
C GLY A 153 11.55 11.64 1.25
N PHE A 154 12.03 10.41 1.41
CA PHE A 154 13.39 10.16 1.87
C PHE A 154 14.43 10.68 0.85
N PRO A 155 15.52 11.31 1.32
CA PRO A 155 16.55 11.85 0.46
C PRO A 155 17.31 10.72 -0.21
N VAL A 156 17.52 10.85 -1.52
CA VAL A 156 18.36 9.90 -2.28
C VAL A 156 19.85 10.25 -2.19
N ARG A 157 20.18 11.46 -1.74
CA ARG A 157 21.58 11.86 -1.53
C ARG A 157 22.08 11.26 -0.23
N LYS A 158 23.06 10.35 -0.36
CA LYS A 158 23.68 9.65 0.77
C LYS A 158 24.11 10.58 1.92
N ALA A 159 24.75 11.70 1.63
CA ALA A 159 25.22 12.63 2.66
C ALA A 159 24.07 13.25 3.49
N VAL A 160 22.88 13.42 2.90
CA VAL A 160 21.69 13.92 3.60
C VAL A 160 21.00 12.77 4.33
N TYR A 161 20.80 11.64 3.65
CA TYR A 161 20.21 10.43 4.24
C TYR A 161 21.02 9.88 5.42
N GLU A 162 22.34 10.07 5.44
CA GLU A 162 23.19 9.63 6.55
C GLU A 162 23.48 10.75 7.57
N SER A 163 22.81 11.91 7.48
CA SER A 163 23.00 12.97 8.47
C SER A 163 22.08 12.79 9.67
N ASP A 164 22.62 12.90 10.89
CA ASP A 164 21.80 12.83 12.11
C ASP A 164 20.77 13.98 12.13
N GLU A 165 21.15 15.17 11.66
CA GLU A 165 20.26 16.34 11.46
C GLU A 165 18.99 16.02 10.64
N TYR A 166 19.08 15.18 9.60
CA TYR A 166 17.91 14.80 8.82
C TYR A 166 16.95 13.95 9.67
N TRP A 167 17.48 12.94 10.36
CA TRP A 167 16.71 11.95 11.14
C TRP A 167 16.24 12.45 12.51
N GLU A 168 16.85 13.50 13.05
CA GLU A 168 16.38 14.18 14.26
C GLU A 168 15.13 15.01 13.93
N LEU A 169 13.94 14.40 14.09
CA LEU A 169 12.66 15.10 14.01
C LEU A 169 11.90 14.93 15.32
N GLY A 170 11.86 16.01 16.10
CA GLY A 170 11.24 16.09 17.43
C GLY A 170 11.95 15.26 18.51
N ARG A 171 11.24 14.96 19.60
CA ARG A 171 11.81 14.38 20.81
C ARG A 171 11.18 13.03 21.08
N GLU A 172 11.97 11.98 21.29
CA GLU A 172 11.45 10.66 21.68
C GLU A 172 10.39 10.78 22.81
N GLY A 173 9.26 10.10 22.62
CA GLY A 173 8.16 10.11 23.59
C GLY A 173 7.28 11.37 23.57
N SER A 174 7.57 12.36 22.73
CA SER A 174 6.62 13.44 22.45
C SER A 174 5.54 12.98 21.49
N PHE A 175 4.39 13.63 21.58
CA PHE A 175 3.25 13.43 20.68
C PHE A 175 3.04 14.67 19.84
N GLU A 176 2.81 14.47 18.55
CA GLU A 176 2.27 15.47 17.64
C GLU A 176 0.89 15.02 17.19
N GLY A 177 -0.09 15.93 17.24
CA GLY A 177 -1.44 15.63 16.75
C GLY A 177 -1.43 15.63 15.23
N ALA A 178 -1.62 14.47 14.61
CA ALA A 178 -1.90 14.37 13.20
C ALA A 178 -3.41 14.33 12.97
N SER A 179 -3.90 15.19 12.10
CA SER A 179 -5.28 15.11 11.63
C SER A 179 -5.34 14.14 10.46
N SER A 180 -5.99 12.99 10.65
CA SER A 180 -6.40 12.14 9.55
C SER A 180 -7.83 12.48 9.20
N ALA A 181 -8.06 12.91 7.95
CA ALA A 181 -9.41 13.02 7.44
C ALA A 181 -9.84 11.65 6.91
N THR A 182 -11.03 11.19 7.29
CA THR A 182 -11.72 10.15 6.53
C THR A 182 -11.87 10.60 5.07
N TYR A 183 -12.01 9.66 4.17
CA TYR A 183 -11.97 9.92 2.72
C TYR A 183 -13.05 10.91 2.24
N ASN A 184 -14.17 11.02 2.96
CA ASN A 184 -15.24 12.00 2.72
C ASN A 184 -15.00 13.39 3.34
N GLY A 185 -13.91 13.58 4.08
CA GLY A 185 -13.60 14.85 4.77
C GLY A 185 -14.54 15.19 5.93
N GLU A 186 -15.48 14.32 6.29
CA GLU A 186 -16.49 14.60 7.32
C GLU A 186 -15.97 14.33 8.74
N MET A 187 -15.07 13.38 8.91
CA MET A 187 -14.47 13.05 10.20
C MET A 187 -12.97 13.33 10.15
N THR A 188 -12.54 14.28 10.96
CA THR A 188 -11.12 14.48 11.26
C THR A 188 -10.82 13.76 12.56
N GLU A 189 -10.19 12.60 12.47
CA GLU A 189 -9.62 11.94 13.64
C GLU A 189 -8.30 12.60 13.98
N LEU A 190 -8.16 12.99 15.23
CA LEU A 190 -6.87 13.36 15.79
C LEU A 190 -6.21 12.07 16.25
N ILE A 191 -5.09 11.76 15.61
CA ILE A 191 -4.22 10.65 15.99
C ILE A 191 -3.04 11.25 16.73
N ASP A 192 -2.75 10.72 17.91
CA ASP A 192 -1.56 11.06 18.66
C ASP A 192 -0.37 10.32 18.05
N VAL A 193 0.48 11.02 17.31
CA VAL A 193 1.65 10.43 16.66
C VAL A 193 2.84 10.45 17.60
N LEU A 194 3.32 9.26 17.97
CA LEU A 194 4.47 9.08 18.84
C LEU A 194 5.77 9.26 18.06
N HIS A 195 6.61 10.18 18.53
CA HIS A 195 7.97 10.31 18.01
C HIS A 195 8.78 9.06 18.35
N SER A 196 9.39 8.50 17.31
CA SER A 196 10.12 7.23 17.40
C SER A 196 11.43 7.36 18.17
N SER A 197 11.84 6.26 18.79
CA SER A 197 13.14 6.16 19.45
C SER A 197 14.31 6.17 18.45
N ASP A 198 15.50 6.54 18.92
CA ASP A 198 16.73 6.50 18.12
C ASP A 198 17.00 5.10 17.53
N SER A 199 16.65 4.03 18.25
CA SER A 199 16.82 2.67 17.76
C SER A 199 15.88 2.34 16.61
N GLN A 200 14.62 2.76 16.68
CA GLN A 200 13.63 2.55 15.61
C GLN A 200 14.02 3.35 14.36
N LEU A 201 14.42 4.61 14.54
CA LEU A 201 14.90 5.44 13.43
C LEU A 201 16.16 4.85 12.78
N LYS A 202 17.09 4.34 13.60
CA LYS A 202 18.30 3.67 13.10
C LYS A 202 17.99 2.40 12.33
N GLU A 203 17.00 1.61 12.75
CA GLU A 203 16.57 0.42 12.02
C GLU A 203 16.10 0.77 10.61
N ILE A 204 15.20 1.74 10.47
CA ILE A 204 14.69 2.20 9.16
C ILE A 204 15.81 2.83 8.34
N ARG A 205 16.69 3.63 8.97
CA ARG A 205 17.84 4.23 8.30
C ARG A 205 18.75 3.16 7.71
N GLU A 206 19.11 2.13 8.48
CA GLU A 206 19.95 1.03 8.00
C GLU A 206 19.23 0.17 6.96
N LEU A 207 17.92 -0.07 7.10
CA LEU A 207 17.11 -0.74 6.08
C LEU A 207 17.18 0.00 4.74
N GLY A 208 16.97 1.33 4.72
CA GLY A 208 17.00 2.10 3.47
C GLY A 208 18.35 2.06 2.75
N LYS A 209 19.46 1.90 3.47
CA LYS A 209 20.80 1.72 2.88
C LYS A 209 20.97 0.38 2.18
N THR A 210 20.12 -0.60 2.48
CA THR A 210 20.13 -1.90 1.79
C THR A 210 19.38 -1.86 0.46
N LEU A 211 18.50 -0.86 0.24
CA LEU A 211 17.60 -0.81 -0.91
C LEU A 211 18.36 -0.40 -2.18
N THR A 212 18.27 -1.22 -3.22
CA THR A 212 19.04 -1.05 -4.47
C THR A 212 18.21 -1.20 -5.72
N THR A 213 17.00 -1.73 -5.61
CA THR A 213 16.18 -2.13 -6.76
C THR A 213 14.92 -1.27 -6.83
N PRO A 214 14.80 -0.33 -7.78
CA PRO A 214 13.56 0.44 -7.93
C PRO A 214 12.44 -0.48 -8.44
N VAL A 215 11.29 -0.47 -7.79
CA VAL A 215 10.09 -1.15 -8.28
C VAL A 215 9.56 -0.39 -9.49
N GLY A 216 9.83 -0.93 -10.68
CA GLY A 216 9.32 -0.39 -11.93
C GLY A 216 7.81 -0.67 -12.07
N ARG A 217 7.00 0.37 -12.22
CA ARG A 217 5.58 0.21 -12.60
C ARG A 217 5.49 -0.07 -14.09
N ASN A 218 5.61 -1.34 -14.49
CA ASN A 218 5.24 -1.75 -15.85
C ASN A 218 3.76 -2.14 -15.89
N ARG A 219 2.93 -1.22 -16.38
CA ARG A 219 1.47 -1.45 -16.49
C ARG A 219 1.12 -2.68 -17.33
N VAL A 220 1.89 -2.96 -18.39
CA VAL A 220 1.64 -4.13 -19.25
C VAL A 220 1.87 -5.43 -18.49
N LEU A 221 2.95 -5.52 -17.70
CA LEU A 221 3.20 -6.69 -16.85
C LEU A 221 2.11 -6.84 -15.76
N LEU A 222 1.72 -5.73 -15.13
CA LEU A 222 0.65 -5.74 -14.13
C LEU A 222 -0.70 -6.18 -14.72
N ASP A 223 -1.03 -5.71 -15.92
CA ASP A 223 -2.27 -6.06 -16.59
C ASP A 223 -2.28 -7.52 -17.04
N ALA A 224 -1.14 -8.07 -17.46
CA ALA A 224 -1.01 -9.49 -17.77
C ALA A 224 -1.30 -10.37 -16.54
N VAL A 225 -0.68 -10.04 -15.40
CA VAL A 225 -0.90 -10.73 -14.12
C VAL A 225 -2.37 -10.62 -13.69
N LYS A 226 -2.95 -9.41 -13.74
CA LYS A 226 -4.35 -9.19 -13.37
C LYS A 226 -5.30 -10.00 -14.25
N LYS A 227 -5.09 -9.98 -15.57
CA LYS A 227 -5.97 -10.64 -16.54
C LYS A 227 -6.00 -12.15 -16.36
N ALA A 228 -4.85 -12.78 -16.13
CA ALA A 228 -4.76 -14.22 -15.90
C ALA A 228 -5.12 -14.62 -14.44
N GLY A 229 -4.86 -13.74 -13.46
CA GLY A 229 -5.13 -14.00 -12.05
C GLY A 229 -6.61 -13.91 -11.67
N VAL A 230 -7.41 -13.06 -12.34
CA VAL A 230 -8.85 -12.93 -12.03
C VAL A 230 -9.61 -14.26 -12.18
N PRO A 231 -9.49 -15.01 -13.29
CA PRO A 231 -10.10 -16.33 -13.40
C PRO A 231 -9.64 -17.31 -12.31
N TYR A 232 -8.37 -17.28 -11.92
CA TYR A 232 -7.84 -18.15 -10.86
C TYR A 232 -8.49 -17.83 -9.51
N LEU A 233 -8.60 -16.55 -9.15
CA LEU A 233 -9.27 -16.10 -7.92
C LEU A 233 -10.77 -16.42 -7.89
N LYS A 234 -11.38 -16.66 -9.06
CA LYS A 234 -12.77 -17.09 -9.21
C LYS A 234 -12.92 -18.62 -9.28
N ASN A 235 -11.84 -19.38 -9.11
CA ASN A 235 -11.81 -20.83 -9.32
C ASN A 235 -12.26 -21.27 -10.74
N GLU A 236 -12.15 -20.38 -11.74
CA GLU A 236 -12.46 -20.67 -13.14
C GLU A 236 -11.26 -21.31 -13.87
N THR A 237 -10.07 -21.23 -13.29
CA THR A 237 -8.84 -21.87 -13.77
C THR A 237 -7.93 -22.26 -12.60
N ASP A 238 -6.94 -23.10 -12.84
CA ASP A 238 -5.94 -23.46 -11.83
C ASP A 238 -4.71 -22.52 -11.87
N LEU A 239 -3.86 -22.63 -10.83
CA LEU A 239 -2.69 -21.77 -10.68
C LEU A 239 -1.69 -21.96 -11.83
N ASP A 240 -1.46 -23.20 -12.28
CA ASP A 240 -0.48 -23.50 -13.33
C ASP A 240 -0.92 -22.88 -14.66
N GLN A 241 -2.20 -22.95 -14.98
CA GLN A 241 -2.78 -22.34 -16.17
C GLN A 241 -2.73 -20.81 -16.12
N ALA A 242 -3.09 -20.19 -14.99
CA ALA A 242 -2.99 -18.73 -14.83
C ALA A 242 -1.55 -18.22 -14.92
N VAL A 243 -0.59 -18.96 -14.34
CA VAL A 243 0.85 -18.64 -14.46
C VAL A 243 1.33 -18.80 -15.90
N SER A 244 0.94 -19.87 -16.57
CA SER A 244 1.29 -20.12 -17.98
C SER A 244 0.77 -19.01 -18.90
N GLU A 245 -0.48 -18.59 -18.73
CA GLU A 245 -1.08 -17.49 -19.48
C GLU A 245 -0.37 -16.16 -19.21
N THR A 246 -0.02 -15.87 -17.95
CA THR A 246 0.79 -14.70 -17.59
C THR A 246 2.12 -14.71 -18.33
N ILE A 247 2.86 -15.82 -18.27
CA ILE A 247 4.16 -15.97 -18.93
C ILE A 247 4.02 -15.79 -20.45
N SER A 248 2.97 -16.35 -21.05
CA SER A 248 2.71 -16.21 -22.49
C SER A 248 2.51 -14.74 -22.89
N GLN A 249 1.68 -14.00 -22.14
CA GLN A 249 1.42 -12.58 -22.41
C GLN A 249 2.66 -11.71 -22.20
N VAL A 250 3.43 -11.99 -21.15
CA VAL A 250 4.69 -11.28 -20.86
C VAL A 250 5.73 -11.55 -21.95
N ASN A 251 5.89 -12.80 -22.40
CA ASN A 251 6.82 -13.15 -23.46
C ASN A 251 6.47 -12.48 -24.79
N LEU A 252 5.18 -12.37 -25.10
CA LEU A 252 4.73 -11.63 -26.29
C LEU A 252 5.16 -10.17 -26.20
N TYR A 253 4.89 -9.50 -25.08
CA TYR A 253 5.30 -8.11 -24.85
C TYR A 253 6.81 -7.91 -24.92
N LEU A 254 7.62 -8.83 -24.38
CA LEU A 254 9.08 -8.75 -24.44
C LEU A 254 9.67 -9.04 -25.83
N SER A 255 8.88 -9.61 -26.74
CA SER A 255 9.29 -9.93 -28.11
C SER A 255 9.02 -8.83 -29.14
N GLU A 256 8.23 -7.82 -28.75
CA GLU A 256 7.93 -6.61 -29.53
C GLU A 256 8.99 -5.52 -29.31
#